data_AF-A0A4Q0AH10-F1
#
_entry.id   AF-A0A4Q0AH10-F1
#
_cell.length_a   1.000
_cell.length_b   1.000
_cell.length_c   1.000
_cell.angle_alpha   90.00
_cell.angle_beta   90.00
_cell.angle_gamma   90.00
#
_symmetry.space_group_name_H-M   'P 1'
#
loop_
_entity.id
_entity.type
_entity.pdbx_description
1 polymer ?
#
loop_
_entity_poly.entity_id
_entity_poly.type
_entity_poly.pdbx_seq_one_letter_code
_entity_poly.pdbx_strand_id
1 'polypeptide(L)'
;MNDETFLNEPVEVVAVFRAGHQPCRPLKFRRLNGREIAVQELGLRHPVNQGRKTVHIFDVTDGGADYRLEFDSERLTWRLTMEADHYE
;
A
#
# COMPACT_ATOMS: atom_id res chain seq x y z
N MET A 1 -1.26 2.81 22.95
CA MET A 1 -2.30 3.50 22.16
C MET A 1 -1.85 3.27 20.74
N ASN A 2 -2.58 2.47 19.94
CA ASN A 2 -2.18 2.26 18.55
C ASN A 2 -2.44 3.59 17.85
N ASP A 3 -1.39 4.34 17.52
CA ASP A 3 -1.51 5.59 16.76
C ASP A 3 -1.68 5.26 15.27
N GLU A 4 -2.75 4.52 14.96
CA GLU A 4 -3.19 4.23 13.60
C GLU A 4 -3.92 5.45 13.04
N THR A 5 -3.37 6.02 11.97
CA THR A 5 -4.00 7.11 11.21
C THR A 5 -4.63 6.54 9.95
N PHE A 6 -5.96 6.55 9.89
CA PHE A 6 -6.71 6.20 8.69
C PHE A 6 -6.73 7.36 7.69
N LEU A 7 -6.46 7.04 6.43
CA LEU A 7 -6.26 8.00 5.34
C LEU A 7 -7.10 7.63 4.12
N ASN A 8 -7.12 8.52 3.13
CA ASN A 8 -7.66 8.25 1.80
C ASN A 8 -6.91 9.07 0.75
N GLU A 9 -5.58 9.03 0.83
CA GLU A 9 -4.70 9.89 0.03
C GLU A 9 -4.32 9.20 -1.29
N PRO A 10 -4.49 9.85 -2.46
CA PRO A 10 -3.95 9.33 -3.70
C PRO A 10 -2.42 9.43 -3.69
N VAL A 11 -1.75 8.36 -4.10
CA VAL A 11 -0.29 8.28 -4.12
C VAL A 11 0.23 7.76 -5.45
N GLU A 12 1.46 8.13 -5.80
CA GLU A 12 2.17 7.55 -6.93
C GLU A 12 2.97 6.34 -6.45
N VAL A 13 2.95 5.23 -7.18
CA VAL A 13 3.59 3.99 -6.74
C VAL A 13 4.46 3.42 -7.86
N VAL A 14 5.70 3.07 -7.52
CA VAL A 14 6.54 2.20 -8.36
C VAL A 14 6.29 0.77 -7.91
N ALA A 15 5.68 -0.04 -8.77
CA ALA A 15 5.41 -1.44 -8.53
C ALA A 15 5.98 -2.32 -9.64
N VAL A 16 6.43 -3.52 -9.27
CA VAL A 16 6.84 -4.55 -10.22
C VAL A 16 5.75 -5.60 -10.35
N PHE A 17 5.50 -6.05 -11.58
CA PHE A 17 4.61 -7.17 -11.88
C PHE A 17 5.45 -8.34 -12.41
N ARG A 18 5.57 -9.41 -11.61
CA ARG A 18 6.35 -10.61 -11.93
C ARG A 18 5.42 -11.77 -12.28
N ALA A 19 5.95 -12.81 -12.93
CA ALA A 19 5.23 -14.07 -13.07
C ALA A 19 5.03 -14.75 -11.70
N GLY A 20 3.91 -15.46 -11.52
CA GLY A 20 3.61 -16.24 -10.30
C GLY A 20 2.32 -15.82 -9.58
N HIS A 21 2.09 -16.42 -8.41
CA HIS A 21 0.82 -16.29 -7.66
C HIS A 21 0.57 -14.91 -7.05
N GLN A 22 1.63 -14.12 -6.78
CA GLN A 22 1.53 -12.77 -6.25
C GLN A 22 2.33 -11.80 -7.13
N PRO A 23 1.79 -11.44 -8.32
CA PRO A 23 2.59 -10.79 -9.35
C PRO A 23 2.99 -9.36 -8.99
N CYS A 24 2.09 -8.59 -8.35
CA CYS A 24 2.32 -7.19 -8.02
C CYS A 24 3.06 -7.05 -6.68
N ARG A 25 4.16 -6.28 -6.67
CA ARG A 25 4.89 -5.86 -5.47
C ARG A 25 5.22 -4.37 -5.55
N PRO A 26 4.71 -3.52 -4.63
CA PRO A 26 5.14 -2.13 -4.53
C PRO A 26 6.60 -2.07 -4.03
N LEU A 27 7.38 -1.15 -4.57
CA LEU A 27 8.79 -0.92 -4.22
C LEU A 27 8.99 0.41 -3.50
N LYS A 28 8.22 1.43 -3.89
CA LYS A 28 8.20 2.74 -3.24
C LYS A 28 6.94 3.50 -3.63
N PHE A 29 6.55 4.47 -2.82
CA PHE A 29 5.43 5.36 -3.12
C PHE A 29 5.75 6.81 -2.74
N ARG A 30 5.11 7.74 -3.43
CA ARG A 30 5.25 9.18 -3.21
C ARG A 30 3.89 9.79 -2.87
N ARG A 31 3.87 10.49 -1.73
CA ARG A 31 2.72 11.27 -1.24
C ARG A 31 2.60 12.60 -1.99
N LEU A 32 1.43 13.24 -1.94
CA LEU A 32 1.19 14.51 -2.64
C LEU A 32 2.10 15.65 -2.15
N ASN A 33 2.54 15.57 -0.89
CA ASN A 33 3.49 16.53 -0.32
C ASN A 33 4.94 16.34 -0.80
N GLY A 34 5.19 15.37 -1.68
CA GLY A 34 6.52 15.07 -2.23
C GLY A 34 7.36 14.10 -1.41
N ARG A 35 6.89 13.66 -0.22
CA ARG A 35 7.58 12.64 0.58
C ARG A 35 7.56 11.29 -0.17
N GLU A 36 8.75 10.74 -0.42
CA GLU A 36 8.93 9.40 -0.98
C GLU A 36 9.26 8.41 0.14
N ILE A 37 8.61 7.25 0.12
CA ILE A 37 8.78 6.17 1.08
C ILE A 37 9.19 4.91 0.33
N ALA A 38 10.33 4.33 0.71
CA ALA A 38 10.83 3.07 0.17
C ALA A 38 10.24 1.89 0.95
N VAL A 39 9.69 0.89 0.23
CA VAL A 39 9.15 -0.31 0.84
C VAL A 39 10.30 -1.26 1.17
N GLN A 40 10.53 -1.52 2.46
CA GLN A 40 11.51 -2.50 2.93
C GLN A 40 10.91 -3.90 2.94
N GLU A 41 9.76 -4.06 3.58
CA GLU A 41 9.06 -5.35 3.67
C GLU A 41 7.61 -5.26 3.19
N LEU A 42 7.09 -6.39 2.70
CA LEU A 42 5.69 -6.57 2.31
C LEU A 42 5.10 -7.64 3.23
N GLY A 43 4.28 -7.23 4.19
CA GLY A 43 3.73 -8.10 5.23
C GLY A 43 2.61 -9.00 4.70
N LEU A 44 1.55 -8.43 4.12
CA LEU A 44 0.39 -9.19 3.65
C LEU A 44 -0.23 -8.55 2.40
N ARG A 45 -0.59 -9.41 1.43
CA ARG A 45 -1.42 -9.03 0.28
C ARG A 45 -2.72 -9.82 0.29
N HIS A 46 -3.85 -9.13 0.37
CA HIS A 46 -5.16 -9.78 0.30
C HIS A 46 -6.11 -8.98 -0.60
N PRO A 47 -6.77 -9.62 -1.58
CA PRO A 47 -7.80 -8.97 -2.36
C PRO A 47 -9.07 -8.83 -1.52
N VAL A 48 -9.69 -7.65 -1.55
CA VAL A 48 -11.00 -7.40 -0.94
C VAL A 48 -11.99 -7.04 -2.05
N ASN A 49 -13.15 -7.69 -2.03
CA ASN A 49 -14.25 -7.34 -2.92
C ASN A 49 -15.06 -6.23 -2.26
N GLN A 50 -14.96 -5.01 -2.80
CA GLN A 50 -15.78 -3.88 -2.38
C GLN A 50 -16.90 -3.68 -3.41
N GLY A 51 -18.04 -4.34 -3.18
CA GLY A 51 -19.11 -4.42 -4.18
C GLY A 51 -18.68 -5.28 -5.38
N ARG A 52 -18.69 -4.71 -6.60
CA ARG A 52 -18.23 -5.41 -7.82
C ARG A 52 -16.73 -5.28 -8.07
N LYS A 53 -16.04 -4.45 -7.28
CA LYS A 53 -14.66 -4.04 -7.50
C LYS A 53 -13.69 -4.87 -6.68
N THR A 54 -12.64 -5.39 -7.31
CA THR A 54 -11.51 -5.99 -6.59
C THR A 54 -10.47 -4.93 -6.26
N VAL A 55 -10.22 -4.72 -4.97
CA VAL A 55 -9.13 -3.88 -4.47
C VAL A 55 -8.04 -4.80 -3.92
N HIS A 56 -6.79 -4.58 -4.35
CA HIS A 56 -5.64 -5.29 -3.79
C HIS A 56 -5.06 -4.46 -2.65
N ILE A 57 -5.08 -5.03 -1.44
CA ILE A 57 -4.49 -4.40 -0.26
C ILE A 57 -3.06 -4.91 -0.10
N PHE A 58 -2.14 -4.00 0.20
CA PHE A 58 -0.73 -4.26 0.50
C PHE A 58 -0.37 -3.60 1.82
N ASP A 59 -0.05 -4.41 2.82
CA ASP A 59 0.56 -3.93 4.06
C ASP A 59 2.07 -3.92 3.88
N VAL A 60 2.67 -2.73 3.96
CA VAL A 60 4.11 -2.48 3.71
C VAL A 60 4.71 -1.68 4.85
N THR A 61 6.02 -1.77 5.02
CA THR A 61 6.75 -0.98 6.03
C THR A 61 8.01 -0.39 5.42
N ASP A 62 8.38 0.79 5.93
CA ASP A 62 9.70 1.37 5.68
C ASP A 62 10.69 1.10 6.84
N GLY A 63 10.33 0.21 7.77
CA GLY A 63 11.10 -0.13 8.97
C GLY A 63 10.92 0.84 10.14
N GLY A 64 10.26 1.99 9.93
CA GLY A 64 9.90 2.93 11.00
C GLY A 64 8.39 3.09 11.18
N ALA A 65 7.62 2.98 10.09
CA ALA A 65 6.18 3.02 10.11
C ALA A 65 5.57 1.96 9.18
N ASP A 66 4.38 1.51 9.56
CA ASP A 66 3.56 0.60 8.77
C ASP A 66 2.54 1.38 7.94
N TYR A 67 2.32 0.91 6.72
CA TYR A 67 1.48 1.56 5.74
C TYR A 67 0.55 0.55 5.07
N ARG A 68 -0.68 0.98 4.81
CA ARG A 68 -1.62 0.23 3.95
C ARG A 68 -1.81 0.94 2.63
N LEU A 69 -1.44 0.25 1.54
CA LEU A 69 -1.68 0.68 0.18
C LEU A 69 -2.84 -0.11 -0.43
N GLU A 70 -3.74 0.59 -1.09
CA GLU A 70 -4.82 -0.01 -1.87
C GLU A 70 -4.62 0.26 -3.36
N PHE A 71 -4.63 -0.81 -4.15
CA PHE A 71 -4.61 -0.75 -5.60
C PHE A 71 -5.97 -1.15 -6.18
N ASP A 72 -6.58 -0.20 -6.87
CA ASP A 72 -7.76 -0.40 -7.69
C ASP A 72 -7.36 -0.90 -9.08
N SER A 73 -7.57 -2.19 -9.35
CA SER A 73 -7.19 -2.80 -10.63
C SER A 73 -8.12 -2.41 -11.79
N GLU A 74 -9.31 -1.89 -11.51
CA GLU A 74 -10.24 -1.42 -12.55
C GLU A 74 -9.90 0.00 -13.02
N ARG A 75 -9.54 0.89 -12.07
CA ARG A 75 -9.20 2.29 -12.37
C ARG A 75 -7.70 2.56 -12.47
N LEU A 76 -6.86 1.57 -12.15
CA LEU A 76 -5.40 1.68 -12.09
C LEU A 76 -4.93 2.81 -11.16
N THR A 77 -5.57 2.96 -10.01
CA THR A 77 -5.23 4.01 -9.02
C THR A 77 -4.73 3.41 -7.71
N TRP A 78 -3.81 4.13 -7.06
CA TRP A 78 -3.25 3.77 -5.77
C TRP A 78 -3.67 4.77 -4.70
N ARG A 79 -3.93 4.26 -3.49
CA ARG A 79 -4.25 5.05 -2.32
C ARG A 79 -3.46 4.58 -1.10
N LEU A 80 -3.04 5.53 -0.28
CA LEU A 80 -2.60 5.29 1.09
C LEU A 80 -3.83 5.39 2.00
N THR A 81 -4.17 4.30 2.66
CA THR A 81 -5.38 4.20 3.50
C THR A 81 -5.10 4.06 4.99
N MET A 82 -3.85 3.76 5.37
CA MET A 82 -3.43 3.71 6.77
C MET A 82 -1.93 4.02 6.89
N GLU A 83 -1.56 4.72 7.95
CA GLU A 83 -0.19 4.89 8.45
C GLU A 83 -0.23 4.63 9.96
N ALA A 84 0.70 3.84 10.49
CA ALA A 84 0.81 3.52 11.90
C ALA A 84 2.28 3.45 12.33
N ASP A 85 2.56 3.73 13.59
CA ASP A 85 3.90 3.51 14.15
C ASP A 85 4.23 2.01 14.12
N HIS A 86 5.41 1.66 13.61
CA HIS A 86 5.89 0.29 13.61
C HIS A 86 6.45 -0.05 15.00
N TYR A 87 5.92 -1.09 15.64
CA TYR A 87 6.42 -1.61 16.92
C TYR A 87 7.18 -2.93 16.67
N GLU A 88 8.42 -3.03 17.14
CA GLU A 88 9.25 -4.25 17.11
C GLU A 88 8.65 -5.43 17.90
#